data_AF-A0A7X7V901-F1
#
_entry.id   AF-A0A7X7V901-F1
#
_cell.length_a   1.000
_cell.length_b   1.000
_cell.length_c   1.000
_cell.angle_alpha   90.00
_cell.angle_beta   90.00
_cell.angle_gamma   90.00
#
_symmetry.space_group_name_H-M   'P 1'
#
loop_
_entity.id
_entity.type
_entity.pdbx_description
1 polymer ?
#
loop_
_entity_poly.entity_id
_entity_poly.type
_entity_poly.pdbx_seq_one_letter_code
_entity_poly.pdbx_strand_id
1 'polypeptide(L)' 'LGSSIYNIALILGVTMVVSPVAIEVPPVVLRIDMIVMVSTVLACVPAFWTGRRLSRGEGAAFAVSYLVYLTYLIAVPR' A
#
# COMPACT_ATOMS: atom_id res chain seq x y z
N LEU A 1 -8.10 -7.40 0.56
CA LEU A 1 -6.88 -8.24 0.51
C LEU A 1 -6.66 -8.84 -0.88
N GLY A 2 -7.63 -9.58 -1.43
CA GLY A 2 -7.48 -10.22 -2.75
C GLY A 2 -7.14 -9.26 -3.90
N SER A 3 -7.75 -8.07 -3.96
CA SER A 3 -7.44 -7.09 -5.02
C SER A 3 -5.98 -6.60 -4.98
N SER A 4 -5.42 -6.37 -3.78
CA SER A 4 -4.02 -5.96 -3.63
C SER A 4 -3.05 -7.06 -4.07
N ILE A 5 -3.33 -8.31 -3.70
CA ILE A 5 -2.54 -9.46 -4.13
C ILE A 5 -2.62 -9.62 -5.64
N TYR A 6 -3.80 -9.51 -6.23
CA TYR A 6 -4.01 -9.59 -7.67
C TYR A 6 -3.28 -8.47 -8.42
N ASN A 7 -3.33 -7.23 -7.93
CA ASN A 7 -2.63 -6.10 -8.54
C ASN A 7 -1.11 -6.29 -8.55
N ILE A 8 -0.52 -6.81 -7.47
CA ILE A 8 0.94 -7.01 -7.40
C ILE A 8 1.37 -8.28 -8.14
N ALA A 9 0.69 -9.41 -7.91
CA ALA A 9 1.10 -10.69 -8.47
C ALA A 9 0.75 -10.81 -9.96
N LEU A 10 -0.48 -10.44 -10.34
CA LEU A 10 -0.94 -10.60 -11.71
C LEU A 10 -0.69 -9.34 -12.53
N ILE A 11 -1.26 -8.18 -12.15
CA ILE A 11 -1.21 -7.00 -13.01
C ILE A 11 0.23 -6.50 -13.17
N LEU A 12 0.92 -6.24 -12.05
CA LEU A 12 2.30 -5.78 -12.06
C LEU A 12 3.26 -6.85 -12.62
N GLY A 13 3.09 -8.11 -12.22
CA GLY A 13 3.91 -9.21 -12.73
C GLY A 13 3.81 -9.38 -14.25
N VAL A 14 2.60 -9.35 -14.81
CA VAL A 14 2.40 -9.44 -16.26
C VAL A 14 2.94 -8.18 -16.96
N THR A 15 2.72 -6.98 -16.41
CA THR A 15 3.29 -5.76 -17.02
C THR A 15 4.82 -5.80 -17.05
N MET A 16 5.48 -6.34 -16.03
CA MET A 16 6.93 -6.52 -16.03
C MET A 16 7.42 -7.51 -17.09
N VAL A 17 6.70 -8.62 -17.32
CA VAL A 17 7.07 -9.63 -18.33
C VAL A 17 6.86 -9.12 -19.76
N VAL A 18 5.79 -8.36 -19.99
CA VAL A 18 5.42 -7.85 -21.32
C VAL A 18 6.17 -6.57 -21.68
N SER A 19 6.64 -5.79 -20.69
CA SER A 19 7.33 -4.53 -20.95
C SER A 19 8.62 -4.75 -21.73
N PRO A 20 8.82 -4.06 -22.87
CA PRO A 20 10.01 -4.21 -23.70
C PRO A 20 11.26 -3.56 -23.08
N VAL A 21 11.08 -2.75 -22.04
CA VAL A 21 12.15 -2.03 -21.34
C VAL A 21 11.96 -2.19 -19.83
N ALA A 22 13.07 -2.15 -19.08
CA ALA A 22 13.03 -2.14 -17.63
C ALA A 22 12.19 -0.97 -17.11
N ILE A 23 11.28 -1.26 -16.18
CA ILE A 23 10.46 -0.24 -15.53
C ILE A 23 11.31 0.41 -14.45
N GLU A 24 11.71 1.66 -14.66
CA GLU A 24 12.44 2.42 -13.65
C GLU A 24 11.54 2.72 -12.45
N VAL A 25 12.01 2.34 -11.26
CA VAL A 25 11.30 2.61 -10.00
C VAL A 25 11.92 3.84 -9.35
N PRO A 26 11.16 4.93 -9.16
CA PRO A 26 11.68 6.12 -8.50
C PRO A 26 12.19 5.81 -7.08
N PRO A 27 13.34 6.36 -6.65
CA PRO A 27 13.91 6.08 -5.33
C PRO A 27 12.99 6.43 -4.15
N VAL A 28 12.07 7.37 -4.35
CA VAL A 28 11.06 7.76 -3.35
C VAL A 28 10.07 6.62 -3.08
N VAL A 29 9.69 5.87 -4.12
CA VAL A 29 8.77 4.72 -4.00
C VAL A 29 9.40 3.64 -3.13
N LEU A 30 10.69 3.39 -3.32
CA LEU A 30 11.45 2.40 -2.52
C LEU A 30 11.61 2.84 -1.06
N ARG A 31 11.81 4.13 -0.80
CA ARG A 31 12.10 4.64 0.56
C ARG A 31 10.87 4.93 1.39
N ILE A 32 9.76 5.35 0.79
CA ILE A 32 8.57 5.78 1.54
C ILE A 32 7.40 4.87 1.22
N ASP A 33 6.97 4.82 -0.04
CA ASP A 33 5.75 4.13 -0.44
C ASP A 33 5.79 2.64 -0.05
N MET A 34 6.93 1.96 -0.29
CA MET A 34 7.10 0.56 0.06
C MET A 34 7.06 0.32 1.56
N ILE A 35 7.70 1.19 2.36
CA ILE A 35 7.70 1.09 3.83
C ILE A 35 6.27 1.28 4.36
N VAL A 36 5.56 2.30 3.87
CA VAL A 36 4.16 2.57 4.24
C VAL A 36 3.25 1.40 3.87
N MET A 37 3.46 0.79 2.71
CA MET A 37 2.68 -0.35 2.25
C MET A 37 2.89 -1.57 3.17
N VAL A 38 4.15 -1.89 3.50
CA VAL A 38 4.49 -3.00 4.41
C VAL A 38 3.98 -2.73 5.82
N SER A 39 4.16 -1.51 6.36
CA SER A 39 3.67 -1.16 7.69
C SER A 39 2.15 -1.29 7.79
N THR A 40 1.43 -0.92 6.73
CA THR A 40 -0.04 -1.05 6.68
C THR A 40 -0.45 -2.52 6.71
N VAL A 41 0.23 -3.39 5.94
CA VAL A 41 -0.04 -4.84 5.96
C VAL A 41 0.24 -5.43 7.33
N LEU A 42 1.34 -5.04 7.98
CA LEU A 42 1.65 -5.48 9.34
C LEU A 42 0.62 -5.00 10.35
N ALA A 43 0.13 -3.76 10.24
CA ALA A 43 -0.92 -3.21 11.10
C ALA A 43 -2.28 -3.92 10.91
N CYS A 44 -2.54 -4.45 9.71
CA CYS A 44 -3.73 -5.26 9.46
C CYS A 44 -3.73 -6.59 10.23
N VAL A 45 -2.56 -7.16 10.57
CA VAL A 45 -2.46 -8.45 11.28
C VAL A 45 -3.15 -8.41 12.66
N PRO A 46 -2.80 -7.50 13.59
CA PRO A 46 -3.49 -7.39 14.86
C PRO A 46 -4.93 -6.87 14.69
N ALA A 47 -5.18 -5.95 13.76
CA ALA A 47 -6.53 -5.40 13.53
C ALA A 47 -7.55 -6.46 13.06
N PHE A 48 -7.10 -7.52 12.37
CA PHE A 48 -7.96 -8.61 11.94
C PHE A 48 -7.92 -9.84 12.85
N TRP A 49 -7.06 -9.83 13.87
CA TRP A 49 -6.94 -10.94 14.83
C TRP A 49 -8.20 -11.07 15.70
N THR A 50 -8.80 -9.95 16.08
CA THR A 50 -10.03 -9.89 16.87
C THR A 50 -11.26 -10.16 16.01
N GLY A 51 -11.80 -11.39 16.10
CA GLY A 51 -13.12 -11.74 15.56
C GLY A 51 -13.28 -11.63 14.03
N ARG A 52 -12.20 -11.39 13.28
CA ARG A 52 -12.18 -11.18 11.82
C ARG A 52 -13.11 -10.04 11.36
N ARG A 53 -13.36 -9.05 12.23
CA ARG A 53 -14.21 -7.89 11.93
C ARG A 53 -13.45 -6.62 12.26
N LEU A 54 -13.32 -5.75 11.27
CA LEU A 54 -12.77 -4.42 11.48
C LEU A 54 -13.85 -3.53 12.09
N SER A 55 -13.59 -3.01 13.29
CA SER A 55 -14.48 -2.05 13.93
C SER A 55 -14.48 -0.71 13.19
N ARG A 56 -15.50 0.12 13.41
CA ARG A 56 -15.56 1.47 12.83
C ARG A 56 -14.38 2.34 13.27
N GLY A 57 -13.88 2.15 14.49
CA GLY A 57 -12.74 2.89 15.04
C GLY A 57 -11.43 2.53 14.34
N GLU A 58 -11.16 1.23 14.18
CA GLU A 58 -9.97 0.76 13.46
C GLU A 58 -10.02 1.16 11.98
N GLY A 59 -11.19 1.00 11.34
CA GLY A 59 -11.39 1.46 9.97
C GLY A 59 -11.17 2.96 9.79
N ALA A 60 -11.64 3.78 10.73
CA ALA A 60 -11.37 5.21 10.73
C ALA A 60 -9.88 5.52 10.90
N ALA A 61 -9.17 4.79 11.77
CA ALA A 61 -7.72 4.96 11.94
C ALA A 61 -6.95 4.65 10.64
N PHE A 62 -7.31 3.59 9.92
CA PHE A 62 -6.73 3.29 8.60
C PHE A 62 -7.09 4.34 7.53
N ALA A 63 -8.31 4.87 7.56
CA ALA A 63 -8.70 5.94 6.64
C ALA A 63 -7.93 7.25 6.91
N VAL A 64 -7.76 7.63 8.19
CA VAL A 64 -6.98 8.80 8.59
C VAL A 64 -5.51 8.64 8.23
N SER A 65 -4.92 7.46 8.47
CA SER A 65 -3.52 7.22 8.08
C SER A 65 -3.32 7.32 6.58
N TYR A 66 -4.28 6.83 5.78
CA TYR A 66 -4.27 7.01 4.34
C TYR A 66 -4.35 8.50 3.93
N LEU A 67 -5.22 9.29 4.56
CA LEU A 67 -5.33 10.73 4.29
C LEU A 67 -4.05 11.49 4.66
N VAL A 68 -3.41 11.14 5.78
CA VAL A 68 -2.12 11.72 6.18
C VAL A 68 -1.06 11.41 5.14
N TYR A 69 -0.96 10.17 4.70
CA TYR A 69 -0.02 9.76 3.64
C TYR A 69 -0.31 10.49 2.31
N LEU A 70 -1.58 10.60 1.92
CA LEU A 70 -1.98 11.30 0.70
C LEU A 70 -1.66 12.79 0.77
N THR A 71 -1.86 13.43 1.93
CA THR A 71 -1.51 14.83 2.15
C THR A 71 0.00 15.02 2.08
N TYR A 72 0.78 14.13 2.71
CA TYR A 72 2.24 14.12 2.62
C TYR A 72 2.71 14.02 1.15
N LEU A 73 2.11 13.11 0.38
CA LEU A 73 2.46 12.86 -1.01
C LEU A 73 2.19 14.05 -1.94
N ILE A 74 1.18 14.87 -1.63
CA ILE A 74 0.80 16.06 -2.40
C ILE A 74 1.58 17.29 -1.93
N ALA A 75 1.78 17.46 -0.62
CA ALA A 75 2.37 18.66 -0.04
C ALA A 75 3.90 18.69 -0.11
N VAL A 76 4.55 17.52 -0.16
CA VAL A 76 6.02 17.43 -0.25
C VAL A 76 6.45 17.49 -1.73
N PRO A 77 7.19 18.53 -2.14
CA PRO A 77 7.77 18.61 -3.48
C PRO A 77 8.74 17.45 -3.71
N ARG A 78 8.71 16.84 -4.90
CA ARG A 78 9.50 15.66 -5.26
C ARG A 78 10.71 16.03 -6.09
#